data_AF-A0A7U9WUW8-F1
#
_entry.id   AF-A0A7U9WUW8-F1
#
_cell.length_a   1.000
_cell.length_b   1.000
_cell.length_c   1.000
_cell.angle_alpha   90.00
_cell.angle_beta   90.00
_cell.angle_gamma   90.00
#
_symmetry.space_group_name_H-M   'P 1'
#
loop_
_entity.id
_entity.type
_entity.pdbx_description
1 polymer ?
#
loop_
_entity_poly.entity_id
_entity_poly.type
_entity_poly.pdbx_seq_one_letter_code
_entity_poly.pdbx_strand_id
1 'polypeptide(L)'
;MHPRVRADFYENHPNLEAFAHALEESKAPVCYNGDIFTLEDYQKITERFPKVERVMLGRGLLANPGLLSEILTGKRMEKEEFKAFHDRIYEDYRKIMQGDTNTLFKMKELWNYMQFMFGDREKAMKKIRKAKGAAEYESAVHMLFASCPFGRQSGR
;
A
#
# COMPACT_ATOMS: atom_id res chain seq x y z
N MET A 1 8.93 4.77 15.57
CA MET A 1 8.91 6.23 15.53
C MET A 1 8.54 6.64 14.12
N HIS A 2 7.45 7.40 13.98
CA HIS A 2 7.05 8.00 12.71
C HIS A 2 7.49 9.47 12.74
N PRO A 3 8.58 9.86 12.06
CA PRO A 3 9.21 11.16 12.26
C PRO A 3 8.44 12.26 11.54
N ARG A 4 7.19 12.49 11.94
CA ARG A 4 6.38 13.61 11.49
C ARG A 4 5.74 14.27 12.69
N VAL A 5 5.67 15.59 12.68
CA VAL A 5 4.89 16.32 13.68
C VAL A 5 3.42 16.31 13.28
N ARG A 6 2.52 16.31 14.27
CA ARG A 6 1.07 16.24 14.04
C ARG A 6 0.54 17.41 13.19
N ALA A 7 1.20 18.57 13.25
CA ALA A 7 0.85 19.75 12.46
C ALA A 7 1.12 19.60 10.96
N ASP A 8 1.92 18.61 10.54
CA ASP A 8 2.35 18.40 9.15
C ASP A 8 1.41 17.51 8.31
N PHE A 9 0.36 16.95 8.91
CA PHE A 9 -0.59 16.02 8.26
C PHE A 9 0.11 14.98 7.33
N TYR A 10 -0.26 14.94 6.04
CA TYR A 10 0.19 13.95 5.04
C TYR A 10 0.99 14.57 3.89
N GLU A 11 1.34 15.85 3.94
CA GLU A 11 2.03 16.54 2.83
C GLU A 11 3.55 16.60 2.98
N ASN A 12 4.10 16.29 4.15
CA ASN A 12 5.55 16.31 4.37
C ASN A 12 6.18 14.92 4.45
N HIS A 13 7.41 14.87 3.95
CA HIS A 13 8.33 13.74 4.08
C HIS A 13 8.73 13.53 5.55
N PRO A 14 9.15 12.31 5.95
CA PRO A 14 9.57 12.03 7.31
C PRO A 14 10.83 12.86 7.64
N ASN A 15 10.88 13.51 8.80
CA ASN A 15 12.03 14.25 9.29
C ASN A 15 13.13 13.29 9.75
N LEU A 16 14.00 12.93 8.81
CA LEU A 16 15.05 11.96 9.04
C LEU A 16 16.11 12.45 10.05
N GLU A 17 16.28 13.76 10.26
CA GLU A 17 17.17 14.29 11.31
C GLU A 17 16.60 14.04 12.71
N ALA A 18 15.30 14.26 12.89
CA ALA A 18 14.63 13.93 14.14
C ALA A 18 14.70 12.41 14.43
N PHE A 19 14.68 11.59 13.38
CA PHE A 19 14.88 10.15 13.51
C PHE A 19 16.30 9.76 13.88
N ALA A 20 17.30 10.39 13.26
CA ALA A 20 18.71 10.20 13.60
C ALA A 20 18.94 10.48 15.09
N HIS A 21 18.47 11.62 15.57
CA HIS A 21 18.61 12.02 16.97
C HIS A 21 17.94 11.02 17.93
N ALA A 22 16.71 10.60 17.63
CA ALA A 22 16.01 9.61 18.44
C ALA A 22 16.71 8.25 18.45
N LEU A 23 17.32 7.84 17.33
CA LEU A 23 18.06 6.58 17.22
C LEU A 23 19.36 6.60 18.04
N GLU A 24 20.02 7.76 18.14
CA GLU A 24 21.25 7.93 18.90
C GLU A 24 21.02 8.00 20.42
N GLU A 25 20.00 8.76 20.84
CA GLU A 25 19.76 9.02 22.26
C GLU A 25 18.92 7.94 22.95
N SER A 26 18.17 7.15 22.20
CA SER A 26 17.24 6.18 22.78
C SER A 26 17.97 5.00 23.42
N LYS A 27 17.64 4.72 24.68
CA LYS A 27 18.06 3.50 25.39
C LYS A 27 17.26 2.26 24.98
N ALA A 28 16.13 2.45 24.30
CA ALA A 28 15.26 1.38 23.80
C ALA A 28 15.43 1.19 22.28
N PRO A 29 15.22 -0.04 21.74
CA PRO A 29 15.27 -0.27 20.31
C PRO A 29 14.29 0.62 19.55
N VAL A 30 14.80 1.36 18.56
CA VAL A 30 13.99 2.28 17.74
C VAL A 30 13.57 1.58 16.44
N CYS A 31 12.26 1.61 16.17
CA CYS A 31 11.69 1.11 14.91
C CYS A 31 11.39 2.27 13.96
N TYR A 32 11.89 2.25 12.73
CA TYR A 32 11.55 3.25 11.73
C TYR A 32 10.14 3.01 11.16
N ASN A 33 9.35 4.07 10.96
CA ASN A 33 8.04 3.99 10.31
C ASN A 33 7.80 5.23 9.47
N GLY A 34 7.60 5.09 8.15
CA GLY A 34 7.25 6.23 7.30
C GLY A 34 7.68 6.00 5.86
N ASP A 35 6.81 6.35 4.90
CA ASP A 35 7.10 6.41 3.46
C ASP A 35 7.98 5.31 2.83
N ILE A 36 7.90 4.08 3.31
CA ILE A 36 8.48 2.92 2.63
C ILE A 36 7.40 2.31 1.75
N PHE A 37 7.58 2.49 0.45
CA PHE A 37 6.67 2.01 -0.56
C PHE A 37 7.35 1.09 -1.58
N THR A 38 8.67 1.14 -1.69
CA THR A 38 9.47 0.28 -2.57
C THR A 38 10.66 -0.35 -1.84
N LEU A 39 11.32 -1.31 -2.50
CA LEU A 39 12.60 -1.84 -2.04
C LEU A 39 13.65 -0.74 -1.92
N GLU A 40 13.68 0.20 -2.88
CA GLU A 40 14.63 1.31 -2.87
C GLU A 40 14.37 2.27 -1.71
N ASP A 41 13.11 2.52 -1.33
CA ASP A 41 12.79 3.30 -0.13
C ASP A 41 13.31 2.63 1.14
N TYR A 42 13.10 1.31 1.24
CA TYR A 42 13.62 0.52 2.36
C TYR A 42 15.15 0.59 2.43
N GLN A 43 15.83 0.35 1.30
CA GLN A 43 17.28 0.39 1.19
C GLN A 43 17.84 1.75 1.60
N LYS A 44 17.29 2.85 1.09
CA LYS A 44 17.69 4.22 1.48
C LYS A 44 17.63 4.43 2.99
N ILE A 45 16.60 3.91 3.66
CA ILE A 45 16.46 4.05 5.11
C ILE A 45 17.49 3.19 5.85
N THR A 46 17.68 1.93 5.46
CA THR A 46 18.60 1.03 6.15
C THR A 46 20.07 1.38 5.89
N GLU A 47 20.39 1.91 4.70
CA GLU A 47 21.72 2.42 4.38
C GLU A 47 22.03 3.70 5.15
N ARG A 48 21.06 4.61 5.23
CA ARG A 48 21.21 5.87 5.99
C ARG A 48 21.31 5.63 7.50
N PHE A 49 20.57 4.65 8.02
CA PHE A 49 20.52 4.35 9.45
C PHE A 49 20.87 2.88 9.72
N PRO A 50 22.15 2.50 9.63
CA PRO A 50 22.59 1.11 9.78
C PRO A 50 22.34 0.52 11.19
N LYS A 51 22.10 1.38 12.20
CA LYS A 51 21.71 0.96 13.56
C LYS A 51 20.22 0.62 13.70
N VAL A 52 19.40 0.82 12.67
CA VAL A 52 17.97 0.50 12.72
C VAL A 52 17.78 -1.00 12.53
N GLU A 53 17.33 -1.66 13.60
CA GLU A 53 17.04 -3.10 13.58
C GLU A 53 15.62 -3.42 13.10
N ARG A 54 14.70 -2.44 13.13
CA ARG A 54 13.27 -2.67 12.92
C ARG A 54 12.65 -1.60 12.04
N VAL A 55 11.84 -2.05 11.10
CA VAL A 55 11.08 -1.19 10.20
C VAL A 55 9.62 -1.63 10.21
N MET A 56 8.72 -0.67 10.39
CA MET A 56 7.28 -0.88 10.31
C MET A 56 6.76 -0.33 8.99
N LEU A 57 6.13 -1.20 8.21
CA LEU A 57 5.49 -0.87 6.94
C LEU A 57 3.99 -0.60 7.16
N GLY A 58 3.48 0.46 6.53
CA GLY A 58 2.07 0.84 6.61
C GLY A 58 1.43 0.90 5.23
N ARG A 59 1.22 2.13 4.74
CA ARG A 59 0.57 2.41 3.44
C ARG A 59 1.25 1.68 2.25
N GLY A 60 2.56 1.46 2.31
CA GLY A 60 3.29 0.68 1.32
C GLY A 60 2.75 -0.74 1.15
N LEU A 61 2.41 -1.44 2.23
CA LEU A 61 1.82 -2.78 2.18
C LEU A 61 0.38 -2.78 1.66
N LEU A 62 -0.39 -1.73 1.95
CA LEU A 62 -1.74 -1.59 1.40
C LEU A 62 -1.71 -1.35 -0.11
N ALA A 63 -0.72 -0.62 -0.60
CA ALA A 63 -0.53 -0.37 -2.03
C ALA A 63 0.02 -1.61 -2.75
N ASN A 64 1.03 -2.26 -2.18
CA ASN A 64 1.67 -3.46 -2.71
C ASN A 64 1.81 -4.53 -1.60
N PRO A 65 0.91 -5.53 -1.55
CA PRO A 65 1.00 -6.61 -0.57
C PRO A 65 2.25 -7.49 -0.78
N GLY A 66 2.87 -7.44 -1.96
CA GLY A 66 4.14 -8.10 -2.28
C GLY A 66 5.38 -7.39 -1.75
N LEU A 67 5.27 -6.17 -1.23
CA LEU A 67 6.43 -5.36 -0.83
C LEU A 67 7.32 -6.06 0.21
N LEU A 68 6.73 -6.78 1.17
CA LEU A 68 7.51 -7.51 2.17
C LEU A 68 8.32 -8.65 1.53
N SER A 69 7.72 -9.38 0.58
CA SER A 69 8.44 -10.44 -0.16
C SER A 69 9.58 -9.84 -0.99
N GLU A 70 9.33 -8.71 -1.64
CA GLU A 70 10.34 -8.01 -2.43
C GLU A 70 11.52 -7.55 -1.55
N ILE A 71 11.24 -7.01 -0.36
CA ILE A 71 12.28 -6.61 0.60
C ILE A 71 13.11 -7.80 1.08
N LEU A 72 12.48 -8.93 1.40
CA LEU A 72 13.16 -10.07 2.02
C LEU A 72 13.87 -10.97 1.01
N THR A 73 13.35 -11.10 -0.21
CA THR A 73 13.83 -12.09 -1.18
C THR A 73 14.17 -11.51 -2.54
N GLY A 74 13.94 -10.22 -2.76
CA GLY A 74 14.06 -9.58 -4.08
C GLY A 74 13.01 -10.02 -5.10
N LYS A 75 12.05 -10.87 -4.73
CA LYS A 75 11.02 -11.38 -5.64
C LYS A 75 9.83 -10.41 -5.65
N ARG A 76 9.50 -9.89 -6.82
CA ARG A 76 8.29 -9.10 -7.04
C ARG A 76 7.06 -10.00 -7.10
N MET A 77 5.94 -9.48 -6.59
CA MET A 77 4.65 -10.14 -6.72
C MET A 77 4.14 -10.01 -8.15
N GLU A 78 3.66 -11.12 -8.69
CA GLU A 78 3.06 -11.16 -10.03
C GLU A 78 1.60 -10.67 -10.01
N LYS A 79 1.08 -10.28 -11.17
CA LYS A 79 -0.27 -9.72 -11.31
C LYS A 79 -1.35 -10.68 -10.80
N GLU A 80 -1.17 -11.97 -11.06
CA GLU A 80 -2.08 -13.04 -10.67
C GLU A 80 -2.07 -13.26 -9.15
N GLU A 81 -0.91 -13.18 -8.51
CA GLU A 81 -0.76 -13.25 -7.05
C GLU A 81 -1.46 -12.05 -6.39
N PHE A 82 -1.29 -10.84 -6.95
CA PHE A 82 -1.99 -9.64 -6.50
C PHE A 82 -3.51 -9.76 -6.65
N LYS A 83 -3.97 -10.30 -7.79
CA LYS A 83 -5.40 -10.55 -8.03
C LYS A 83 -5.97 -11.52 -7.00
N ALA A 84 -5.28 -12.64 -6.75
CA ALA A 84 -5.71 -13.62 -5.77
C ALA A 84 -5.81 -13.02 -4.36
N PHE A 85 -4.86 -12.17 -3.97
CA PHE A 85 -4.91 -11.43 -2.71
C PHE A 85 -6.11 -10.48 -2.64
N HIS A 86 -6.32 -9.67 -3.70
CA HIS A 86 -7.47 -8.77 -3.80
C HIS A 86 -8.79 -9.52 -3.69
N ASP A 87 -8.96 -10.59 -4.47
CA ASP A 87 -10.19 -11.36 -4.52
C ASP A 87 -10.48 -12.03 -3.17
N ARG A 88 -9.42 -12.46 -2.47
CA ARG A 88 -9.58 -13.03 -1.12
C ARG A 88 -10.12 -11.99 -0.13
N ILE A 89 -9.61 -10.75 -0.15
CA ILE A 89 -10.13 -9.67 0.70
C ILE A 89 -11.59 -9.39 0.36
N TYR A 90 -11.90 -9.28 -0.93
CA TYR A 90 -13.27 -9.02 -1.39
C TYR A 90 -14.25 -10.08 -0.86
N GLU A 91 -13.93 -11.35 -1.05
CA GLU A 91 -14.79 -12.46 -0.61
C GLU A 91 -14.90 -12.54 0.92
N ASP A 92 -13.82 -12.29 1.65
CA ASP A 92 -13.85 -12.29 3.11
C ASP A 92 -14.66 -11.11 3.67
N TYR A 93 -14.62 -9.94 3.03
CA TYR A 93 -15.51 -8.82 3.36
C TYR A 93 -16.98 -9.15 3.09
N ARG A 94 -17.31 -9.80 1.97
CA ARG A 94 -18.68 -10.21 1.67
C ARG A 94 -19.27 -11.16 2.72
N LYS A 95 -18.44 -12.03 3.32
CA LYS A 95 -18.89 -12.97 4.35
C LYS A 95 -19.26 -12.29 5.67
N ILE A 96 -18.60 -11.19 6.00
CA ILE A 96 -18.75 -10.54 7.32
C ILE A 96 -19.60 -9.27 7.27
N MET A 97 -19.76 -8.66 6.09
CA MET A 97 -20.52 -7.42 5.92
C MET A 97 -21.93 -7.68 5.41
N GLN A 98 -22.90 -6.93 5.93
CA GLN A 98 -24.27 -6.99 5.44
C GLN A 98 -24.41 -6.19 4.15
N GLY A 99 -24.76 -6.88 3.06
CA GLY A 99 -25.02 -6.29 1.75
C GLY A 99 -23.78 -5.79 0.99
N ASP A 100 -23.95 -5.56 -0.30
CA ASP A 100 -22.86 -5.15 -1.20
C ASP A 100 -22.28 -3.78 -0.82
N THR A 101 -23.12 -2.83 -0.42
CA THR A 101 -22.73 -1.43 -0.17
C THR A 101 -21.56 -1.32 0.82
N ASN A 102 -21.63 -2.02 1.96
CA ASN A 102 -20.61 -1.97 3.00
C ASN A 102 -19.28 -2.59 2.52
N THR A 103 -19.37 -3.74 1.85
CA THR A 103 -18.23 -4.40 1.19
C THR A 103 -17.57 -3.47 0.19
N LEU A 104 -18.35 -2.84 -0.68
CA LEU A 104 -17.84 -1.96 -1.72
C LEU A 104 -17.20 -0.69 -1.15
N PHE A 105 -17.68 -0.15 -0.04
CA PHE A 105 -17.00 0.98 0.61
C PHE A 105 -15.59 0.60 1.08
N LYS A 106 -15.42 -0.58 1.70
CA LYS A 106 -14.12 -1.06 2.15
C LYS A 106 -13.18 -1.39 1.00
N MET A 107 -13.71 -1.97 -0.08
CA MET A 107 -12.92 -2.19 -1.29
C MET A 107 -12.50 -0.87 -1.95
N LYS A 108 -13.38 0.13 -2.02
CA LYS A 108 -13.03 1.45 -2.57
C LYS A 108 -11.96 2.17 -1.74
N GLU A 109 -11.99 2.04 -0.42
CA GLU A 109 -10.92 2.52 0.46
C GLU A 109 -9.58 1.84 0.14
N LEU A 110 -9.58 0.52 -0.01
CA LEU A 110 -8.38 -0.24 -0.37
C LEU A 110 -7.82 0.18 -1.75
N TRP A 111 -8.72 0.39 -2.70
CA TRP A 111 -8.38 0.88 -4.04
C TRP A 111 -7.78 2.28 -4.05
N ASN A 112 -7.89 3.08 -2.99
CA ASN A 112 -7.14 4.33 -2.88
C ASN A 112 -5.62 4.09 -2.90
N TYR A 113 -5.17 2.93 -2.44
CA TYR A 113 -3.76 2.52 -2.41
C TYR A 113 -3.42 1.60 -3.59
N MET A 114 -4.17 0.52 -3.77
CA MET A 114 -3.87 -0.53 -4.76
C MET A 114 -3.89 -0.05 -6.21
N GLN A 115 -4.64 1.01 -6.52
CA GLN A 115 -4.76 1.52 -7.89
C GLN A 115 -3.39 1.89 -8.49
N PHE A 116 -2.43 2.31 -7.67
CA PHE A 116 -1.11 2.71 -8.13
C PHE A 116 -0.22 1.54 -8.60
N MET A 117 -0.70 0.31 -8.48
CA MET A 117 -0.08 -0.86 -9.11
C MET A 117 -0.49 -1.05 -10.58
N PHE A 118 -1.35 -0.19 -11.11
CA PHE A 118 -1.85 -0.28 -12.49
C PHE A 118 -1.58 1.01 -13.27
N GLY A 119 -0.98 0.88 -14.45
CA GLY A 119 -0.93 1.94 -15.47
C GLY A 119 -2.26 2.10 -16.20
N ASP A 120 -2.51 3.25 -16.83
CA ASP A 120 -3.71 3.52 -17.64
C ASP A 120 -5.06 3.17 -16.95
N ARG A 121 -5.08 3.33 -15.63
CA ARG A 121 -6.12 2.81 -14.73
C ARG A 121 -7.38 3.67 -14.68
N GLU A 122 -7.32 4.92 -15.14
CA GLU A 122 -8.29 5.98 -14.85
C GLU A 122 -9.72 5.57 -15.22
N LYS A 123 -9.87 4.91 -16.37
CA LYS A 123 -11.18 4.44 -16.87
C LYS A 123 -11.76 3.36 -15.98
N ALA A 124 -10.99 2.33 -15.66
CA ALA A 124 -11.43 1.22 -14.81
C ALA A 124 -11.68 1.69 -13.37
N MET A 125 -10.78 2.51 -12.82
CA MET A 125 -10.93 3.11 -11.49
C MET A 125 -12.18 3.99 -11.38
N LYS A 126 -12.52 4.76 -12.41
CA LYS A 126 -13.77 5.52 -12.45
C LYS A 126 -15.00 4.61 -12.35
N LYS A 127 -14.97 3.43 -12.98
CA LYS A 127 -16.04 2.43 -12.87
C LYS A 127 -16.08 1.81 -11.47
N ILE A 128 -14.94 1.40 -10.92
CA ILE A 128 -14.83 0.85 -9.57
C ILE A 128 -15.43 1.83 -8.54
N ARG A 129 -15.07 3.12 -8.60
CA ARG A 129 -15.60 4.14 -7.68
C ARG A 129 -17.12 4.31 -7.80
N LYS A 130 -17.66 4.20 -9.01
CA LYS A 130 -19.09 4.39 -9.32
C LYS A 130 -19.96 3.14 -9.09
N ALA A 131 -19.37 1.96 -8.98
CA ALA A 131 -20.12 0.71 -8.80
C ALA A 131 -21.02 0.76 -7.56
N LYS A 132 -22.28 0.34 -7.72
CA LYS A 132 -23.32 0.32 -6.67
C LYS A 132 -23.69 -1.08 -6.19
N GLY A 133 -23.21 -2.12 -6.86
CA GLY A 133 -23.42 -3.52 -6.50
C GLY A 133 -22.29 -4.42 -6.98
N ALA A 134 -22.30 -5.69 -6.53
CA ALA A 134 -21.25 -6.66 -6.80
C ALA A 134 -20.94 -6.83 -8.30
N ALA A 135 -21.96 -7.04 -9.13
CA ALA A 135 -21.76 -7.27 -10.57
C ALA A 135 -21.05 -6.11 -11.29
N GLU A 136 -21.41 -4.86 -10.99
CA GLU A 136 -20.76 -3.67 -11.57
C GLU A 136 -19.31 -3.55 -11.11
N TYR A 137 -19.06 -3.86 -9.84
CA TYR A 137 -17.73 -3.83 -9.24
C TYR A 137 -16.82 -4.90 -9.83
N GLU A 138 -17.27 -6.16 -9.85
CA GLU A 138 -16.54 -7.31 -10.39
C GLU A 138 -16.19 -7.10 -11.87
N SER A 139 -17.12 -6.59 -12.67
CA SER A 139 -16.87 -6.25 -14.08
C SER A 139 -15.82 -5.15 -14.24
N ALA A 140 -15.84 -4.12 -13.37
CA ALA A 140 -14.87 -3.04 -13.40
C ALA A 140 -13.47 -3.48 -12.95
N VAL A 141 -13.39 -4.34 -11.93
CA VAL A 141 -12.14 -4.98 -11.48
C VAL A 141 -11.59 -5.89 -12.57
N HIS A 142 -12.43 -6.73 -13.18
CA HIS A 142 -12.03 -7.58 -14.29
C HIS A 142 -11.44 -6.76 -15.44
N MET A 143 -12.08 -5.64 -15.81
CA MET A 143 -11.53 -4.70 -16.80
C MET A 143 -10.14 -4.19 -16.38
N LEU A 144 -9.97 -3.73 -15.14
CA LEU A 144 -8.67 -3.28 -14.64
C LEU A 144 -7.58 -4.35 -14.82
N PHE A 145 -7.84 -5.58 -14.37
CA PHE A 145 -6.87 -6.67 -14.47
C PHE A 145 -6.64 -7.14 -15.91
N ALA A 146 -7.64 -7.06 -16.80
CA ALA A 146 -7.49 -7.51 -18.18
C ALA A 146 -6.76 -6.49 -19.07
N SER A 147 -7.04 -5.19 -18.90
CA SER A 147 -6.59 -4.16 -19.85
C SER A 147 -5.49 -3.23 -19.36
N CYS A 148 -5.21 -3.18 -18.05
CA CYS A 148 -4.22 -2.24 -17.52
C CYS A 148 -2.86 -2.92 -17.28
N PRO A 149 -1.73 -2.29 -17.68
CA PRO A 149 -0.39 -2.75 -17.32
C PRO A 149 -0.24 -2.86 -15.80
N PHE A 150 0.37 -3.94 -15.31
CA PHE A 150 0.63 -4.15 -13.90
C PHE A 150 2.09 -3.83 -13.56
N GLY A 151 2.28 -3.12 -12.46
CA GLY A 151 3.56 -2.60 -12.02
C GLY A 151 3.38 -1.25 -11.35
N ARG A 152 4.23 -0.94 -10.38
CA ARG A 152 4.14 0.31 -9.61
C ARG A 152 4.19 1.53 -10.54
N GLN A 153 3.26 2.45 -10.34
CA GLN A 153 3.15 3.72 -11.07
C GLN A 153 3.45 4.90 -10.16
N SER A 154 3.90 5.99 -10.78
CA SER A 154 4.10 7.28 -10.13
C SER A 154 2.75 7.85 -9.65
N GLY A 155 2.63 8.17 -8.36
CA GLY A 155 1.41 8.72 -7.76
C GLY A 155 1.25 8.24 -6.32
N ARG A 156 2.00 8.83 -5.39
CA ARG A 156 2.16 8.40 -3.98
C ARG A 156 2.58 6.93 -3.83
#